data_AF-A0A0G1XE79-F1
#
_entry.id   AF-A0A0G1XE79-F1
#
_cell.length_a   1.000
_cell.length_b   1.000
_cell.length_c   1.000
_cell.angle_alpha   90.00
_cell.angle_beta   90.00
_cell.angle_gamma   90.00
#
_symmetry.space_group_name_H-M   'P 1'
#
loop_
_entity.id
_entity.type
_entity.pdbx_description
1 polymer ?
#
loop_
_entity_poly.entity_id
_entity_poly.type
_entity_poly.pdbx_seq_one_letter_code
_entity_poly.pdbx_strand_id
1 'polypeptide(L)' 'YEDIILNKEEILKRAVEKNNLTLKGSVGVGDTESDIAFLKYVERPIAFNPSLKLFKYAKAHKWEVVVERKDVIYRL' A
#
# COMPACT_ATOMS: atom_id res chain seq x y z
N TYR A 1 15.11 15.77 9.60
CA TYR A 1 15.25 14.61 8.67
C TYR A 1 14.25 13.50 8.99
N GLU A 2 13.87 13.28 10.25
CA GLU A 2 12.85 12.28 10.64
C GLU A 2 11.43 12.60 10.14
N ASP A 3 11.06 13.88 10.02
CA ASP A 3 9.70 14.28 9.60
C ASP A 3 9.35 13.91 8.15
N ILE A 4 10.35 13.65 7.30
CA ILE A 4 10.14 13.27 5.89
C ILE A 4 9.67 11.81 5.78
N ILE A 5 10.00 10.95 6.76
CA ILE A 5 9.68 9.52 6.72
C ILE A 5 8.21 9.25 7.11
N LEU A 6 7.57 10.19 7.81
CA LEU A 6 6.20 10.04 8.30
C LEU A 6 5.14 10.10 7.19
N ASN A 7 5.46 10.71 6.04
CA ASN A 7 4.52 10.83 4.94
C ASN A 7 4.93 9.97 3.73
N LYS A 8 4.59 8.67 3.79
CA LYS A 8 4.89 7.68 2.74
C LYS A 8 4.39 8.10 1.35
N GLU A 9 3.29 8.84 1.27
CA GLU A 9 2.77 9.39 0.02
C GLU A 9 3.74 10.41 -0.62
N GLU A 10 4.26 11.34 0.18
CA GLU A 10 5.17 12.38 -0.30
C GLU A 10 6.49 11.78 -0.78
N ILE A 11 6.97 10.73 -0.11
CA ILE A 11 8.17 9.99 -0.52
C ILE A 11 7.94 9.32 -1.88
N LEU A 12 6.78 8.67 -2.07
CA LEU A 12 6.45 8.04 -3.34
C LEU A 12 6.41 9.06 -4.49
N LYS A 13 5.71 10.19 -4.29
CA LYS A 13 5.61 11.27 -5.29
C LYS A 13 6.99 11.79 -5.68
N ARG A 14 7.83 12.13 -4.69
CA ARG A 14 9.21 12.59 -4.94
C ARG A 14 10.04 11.55 -5.67
N ALA A 15 9.91 10.26 -5.33
CA ALA A 15 10.65 9.20 -5.99
C ALA A 15 10.23 9.04 -7.46
N VAL A 16 8.93 9.13 -7.75
CA VAL A 16 8.39 9.07 -9.12
C VAL A 16 8.88 10.25 -9.95
N GLU A 17 8.76 11.46 -9.41
CA GLU A 17 9.18 12.70 -10.09
C GLU A 17 10.69 12.72 -10.34
N LYS A 18 11.50 12.44 -9.30
CA LYS A 18 12.96 12.48 -9.39
C LYS A 18 13.53 11.50 -10.42
N ASN A 19 12.87 10.35 -10.60
CA ASN A 19 13.35 9.30 -11.48
C ASN A 19 12.58 9.23 -12.82
N ASN A 20 11.68 10.20 -13.08
CA ASN A 20 10.82 10.24 -14.27
C ASN A 20 10.10 8.90 -14.53
N LEU A 21 9.53 8.32 -13.47
CA LEU A 21 8.85 7.03 -13.51
C LEU A 21 7.34 7.21 -13.79
N THR A 22 6.69 6.11 -14.15
CA THR A 22 5.23 6.01 -14.18
C THR A 22 4.76 5.02 -13.12
N LEU A 23 3.57 5.24 -12.57
CA LEU A 23 2.91 4.28 -11.68
C LEU A 23 2.10 3.24 -12.45
N LYS A 24 2.15 3.24 -13.80
CA LYS A 24 1.50 2.23 -14.62
C LYS A 24 2.12 0.85 -14.36
N GLY A 25 1.28 -0.15 -14.12
CA GLY A 25 1.69 -1.51 -13.75
C GLY A 25 2.28 -1.63 -12.34
N SER A 26 2.21 -0.57 -11.52
CA SER A 26 2.76 -0.60 -10.17
C SER A 26 1.96 -1.50 -9.24
N VAL A 27 2.67 -2.20 -8.36
CA VAL A 27 2.09 -3.00 -7.27
C VAL A 27 2.57 -2.38 -5.96
N GLY A 28 1.62 -2.04 -5.08
CA GLY A 28 1.93 -1.56 -3.73
C GLY A 28 1.42 -2.57 -2.71
N VAL A 29 2.20 -2.80 -1.66
CA VAL A 29 1.86 -3.72 -0.58
C VAL A 29 2.01 -3.00 0.75
N GLY A 30 1.00 -3.11 1.61
CA GLY A 30 1.05 -2.54 2.97
C GLY A 30 0.19 -3.32 3.95
N ASP A 31 0.45 -3.12 5.23
CA ASP A 31 -0.13 -3.88 6.33
C ASP A 31 -0.86 -2.98 7.35
N THR A 32 -0.56 -1.68 7.41
CA THR A 32 -1.18 -0.75 8.37
C THR A 32 -2.01 0.34 7.71
N GLU A 33 -2.80 1.07 8.50
CA GLU A 33 -3.53 2.24 8.00
C GLU A 33 -2.62 3.35 7.46
N SER A 34 -1.36 3.43 7.91
CA SER A 34 -0.41 4.43 7.42
C SER A 34 -0.07 4.24 5.94
N ASP A 35 -0.21 3.01 5.44
CA ASP A 35 0.09 2.63 4.07
C ASP A 35 -1.00 3.06 3.10
N ILE A 36 -2.22 3.31 3.59
CA ILE A 36 -3.36 3.74 2.78
C ILE A 36 -2.99 4.97 1.94
N ALA A 37 -2.24 5.92 2.50
CA ALA A 37 -1.87 7.15 1.82
C ALA A 37 -1.12 6.89 0.51
N PHE A 38 -0.10 6.02 0.51
CA PHE A 38 0.65 5.73 -0.71
C PHE A 38 -0.02 4.65 -1.58
N LEU A 39 -0.72 3.68 -0.97
CA LEU A 39 -1.40 2.61 -1.70
C LEU A 39 -2.51 3.13 -2.63
N LYS A 40 -3.08 4.30 -2.36
CA LYS A 40 -4.04 4.95 -3.28
C LYS A 40 -3.43 5.36 -4.62
N TYR A 41 -2.12 5.51 -4.71
CA TYR A 41 -1.44 6.00 -5.90
C TYR A 41 -0.97 4.88 -6.83
N VAL A 42 -0.78 3.67 -6.31
CA VAL A 42 -0.37 2.53 -7.13
C VAL A 42 -1.55 1.96 -7.92
N GLU A 43 -1.27 1.31 -9.05
CA GLU A 43 -2.29 0.71 -9.89
C GLU A 43 -2.92 -0.54 -9.25
N ARG A 44 -2.09 -1.37 -8.61
CA ARG A 44 -2.52 -2.58 -7.90
C ARG A 44 -2.15 -2.53 -6.42
N PRO A 45 -3.02 -2.00 -5.54
CA PRO A 45 -2.82 -2.03 -4.11
C PRO A 45 -3.18 -3.39 -3.50
N ILE A 46 -2.34 -3.88 -2.60
CA ILE A 46 -2.51 -5.12 -1.85
C ILE A 46 -2.40 -4.82 -0.36
N ALA A 47 -3.46 -5.15 0.38
CA ALA A 47 -3.47 -5.16 1.84
C ALA A 47 -3.00 -6.53 2.33
N PHE A 48 -1.75 -6.63 2.77
CA PHE A 48 -1.12 -7.87 3.21
C PHE A 48 -1.11 -7.96 4.74
N ASN A 49 -1.72 -9.02 5.27
CA ASN A 49 -1.96 -9.23 6.70
C ASN A 49 -2.44 -7.95 7.43
N PRO A 50 -3.52 -7.29 6.93
CA PRO A 50 -3.79 -5.91 7.27
C PRO A 50 -4.29 -5.71 8.71
N SER A 51 -3.98 -4.55 9.29
CA SER A 51 -4.67 -4.01 10.46
C SER A 51 -6.17 -3.91 10.19
N LEU A 52 -7.01 -3.95 11.23
CA LEU A 52 -8.48 -3.89 11.06
C LEU A 52 -8.92 -2.63 10.28
N LYS A 53 -8.21 -1.51 10.44
CA LYS A 53 -8.51 -0.26 9.72
C LYS A 53 -8.16 -0.38 8.24
N LEU A 54 -6.96 -0.89 7.91
CA LEU A 54 -6.58 -1.13 6.53
C LEU A 54 -7.50 -2.17 5.87
N PHE A 55 -7.87 -3.24 6.57
CA PHE A 55 -8.78 -4.26 6.07
C PHE A 55 -10.14 -3.67 5.68
N LYS A 56 -10.76 -2.87 6.55
CA LYS A 56 -12.04 -2.21 6.27
C LYS A 56 -11.92 -1.27 5.06
N TYR A 57 -10.85 -0.49 4.99
CA TYR A 57 -10.58 0.40 3.87
C TYR A 57 -10.41 -0.39 2.56
N ALA A 58 -9.58 -1.43 2.57
CA ALA A 58 -9.31 -2.30 1.44
C ALA A 58 -10.58 -2.97 0.93
N LYS A 59 -11.41 -3.53 1.81
CA LYS A 59 -12.71 -4.12 1.42
C LYS A 59 -13.66 -3.09 0.81
N ALA A 60 -13.74 -1.89 1.37
CA ALA A 60 -14.58 -0.82 0.82
C ALA A 60 -14.12 -0.35 -0.58
N HIS A 61 -12.82 -0.36 -0.83
CA HIS A 61 -12.22 0.07 -2.11
C HIS A 61 -11.92 -1.11 -3.06
N LYS A 62 -12.36 -2.33 -2.73
CA LYS A 62 -12.12 -3.56 -3.49
C LYS A 62 -10.63 -3.82 -3.77
N TRP A 63 -9.76 -3.47 -2.83
CA TRP A 63 -8.34 -3.81 -2.88
C TRP A 63 -8.13 -5.30 -2.58
N GLU A 64 -7.08 -5.88 -3.15
CA GLU A 64 -6.72 -7.26 -2.87
C GLU A 64 -6.29 -7.39 -1.40
N VAL A 65 -6.88 -8.36 -0.69
CA VAL A 65 -6.50 -8.68 0.68
C VAL A 65 -5.84 -10.04 0.70
N VAL A 66 -4.60 -10.08 1.21
CA VAL A 66 -3.80 -11.30 1.32
C VAL A 66 -3.51 -11.54 2.79
N VAL A 67 -3.77 -12.75 3.27
CA VAL A 67 -3.48 -13.15 4.66
C VAL A 67 -2.50 -14.30 4.66
N GLU A 68 -1.40 -14.14 5.40
CA GLU A 68 -0.43 -15.20 5.67
C GLU A 68 -0.76 -15.85 7.02
N ARG A 69 -0.75 -17.19 7.06
CA ARG A 69 -0.88 -17.96 8.30
C ARG A 69 -0.05 -19.23 8.23
N LYS A 70 1.04 -19.28 9.00
CA LYS A 70 1.94 -20.44 9.10
C LYS A 70 2.39 -20.91 7.71
N ASP A 71 2.95 -19.98 6.93
CA ASP A 71 3.51 -20.22 5.59
C ASP A 71 2.46 -20.52 4.50
N VAL A 72 1.18 -20.29 4.79
CA VAL A 72 0.08 -20.43 3.82
C VAL A 72 -0.54 -19.08 3.50
N ILE A 73 -0.75 -18.83 2.20
CA ILE A 73 -1.33 -17.58 1.69
C ILE A 73 -2.79 -17.77 1.30
N TYR A 74 -3.66 -16.92 1.85
CA TYR A 74 -5.08 -16.83 1.50
C TYR A 74 -5.38 -15.50 0.82
N ARG A 75 -6.24 -15.51 -0.19
CA ARG A 75 -6.78 -14.29 -0.84
C ARG A 75 -8.25 -14.15 -0.50
N LEU A 76 -8.65 -12.97 -0.01
CA LEU A 76 -9.98 -12.71 0.55
C LEU A 76 -10.84 -11.76 -0.28
#